data_AF-A0A932T9N3-F1
#
_entry.id   AF-A0A932T9N3-F1
#
_cell.length_a   1.000
_cell.length_b   1.000
_cell.length_c   1.000
_cell.angle_alpha   90.00
_cell.angle_beta   90.00
_cell.angle_gamma   90.00
#
_symmetry.space_group_name_H-M   'P 1'
#
loop_
_entity.id
_entity.type
_entity.pdbx_description
1 polymer ?
#
loop_
_entity_poly.entity_id
_entity_poly.type
_entity_poly.pdbx_seq_one_letter_code
_entity_poly.pdbx_strand_id
1 'polypeptide(L)'
;YGTSIICRNSPVVDGNALVGVVDYVGKRQSRVRLITDTSLNPAVRVDRGEGSQKEICFAIAALADRLEGRPDCVELLDKLKEKVRIDVGELYLAKGELRGAIPTFFCTRSILKGVGFNYNYADPQGNARDLRSKIPIVQVGDHLITSGLDGVFPFGLSVAIVKTVAPLDEGSFAYEIEAIPTASSLSDLKQVFVLPASGE
;
A
#
# COMPACT_ATOMS: atom_id res chain seq x y z
N TYR A 1 12.27 15.62 -30.63
CA TYR A 1 11.74 16.13 -29.35
C TYR A 1 11.83 14.98 -28.35
N GLY A 2 12.83 15.00 -27.48
CA GLY A 2 13.00 13.94 -26.47
C GLY A 2 12.07 14.22 -25.31
N THR A 3 11.05 13.39 -25.12
CA THR A 3 10.19 13.42 -23.94
C THR A 3 11.07 13.11 -22.72
N SER A 4 11.07 14.01 -21.74
CA SER A 4 11.76 13.76 -20.47
C SER A 4 10.97 12.70 -19.71
N ILE A 5 11.47 11.46 -19.74
CA ILE A 5 10.81 10.30 -19.10
C ILE A 5 10.69 10.47 -17.58
N ILE A 6 11.58 11.29 -16.99
CA ILE A 6 11.60 11.60 -15.56
C ILE A 6 11.25 13.07 -15.37
N CYS A 7 10.22 13.35 -14.59
CA CYS A 7 9.77 14.69 -14.25
C CYS A 7 9.42 14.77 -12.75
N ARG A 8 9.16 15.99 -12.27
CA ARG A 8 8.62 16.17 -10.92
C ARG A 8 7.27 15.47 -10.83
N ASN A 9 6.98 14.86 -9.69
CA ASN A 9 5.81 14.03 -9.45
C ASN A 9 5.85 12.63 -10.10
N SER A 10 6.94 12.25 -10.77
CA SER A 10 7.14 10.85 -11.17
C SER A 10 7.18 9.93 -9.94
N PRO A 11 6.31 8.91 -9.86
CA PRO A 11 6.36 7.92 -8.79
C PRO A 11 7.64 7.10 -8.84
N VAL A 12 8.14 6.72 -7.67
CA VAL A 12 9.31 5.85 -7.51
C VAL A 12 8.89 4.59 -6.78
N VAL A 13 9.24 3.42 -7.33
CA VAL A 13 8.79 2.11 -6.85
C VAL A 13 9.93 1.10 -6.76
N ASP A 14 9.78 0.10 -5.90
CA ASP A 14 10.58 -1.12 -5.85
C ASP A 14 9.64 -2.32 -6.09
N GLY A 15 9.73 -2.95 -7.27
CA GLY A 15 8.69 -3.85 -7.76
C GLY A 15 7.35 -3.11 -7.93
N ASN A 16 6.31 -3.56 -7.23
CA ASN A 16 5.01 -2.87 -7.15
C ASN A 16 4.88 -1.97 -5.90
N ALA A 17 5.89 -1.95 -5.02
CA ALA A 17 5.82 -1.22 -3.76
C ALA A 17 6.21 0.24 -3.96
N LEU A 18 5.37 1.16 -3.50
CA LEU A 18 5.62 2.59 -3.52
C LEU A 18 6.76 2.94 -2.57
N VAL A 19 7.77 3.63 -3.09
CA VAL A 19 8.92 4.12 -2.33
C VAL A 19 8.78 5.61 -2.05
N GLY A 20 8.33 6.37 -3.05
CA GLY A 20 8.28 7.82 -2.96
C GLY A 20 7.92 8.49 -4.27
N VAL A 21 8.29 9.77 -4.38
CA VAL A 21 8.03 10.60 -5.56
C VAL A 21 9.24 11.48 -5.87
N VAL A 22 9.51 11.70 -7.16
CA VAL A 22 10.53 12.64 -7.60
C VAL A 22 10.12 14.07 -7.26
N ASP A 23 10.89 14.74 -6.40
CA ASP A 23 10.61 16.11 -5.97
C ASP A 23 11.49 17.16 -6.65
N TYR A 24 12.61 16.74 -7.22
CA TYR A 24 13.53 17.56 -8.01
C TYR A 24 14.23 16.74 -9.08
N VAL A 25 14.36 17.30 -10.29
CA VAL A 25 15.08 16.70 -11.42
C VAL A 25 16.26 17.60 -11.80
N GLY A 26 17.47 17.05 -11.66
CA GLY A 26 18.71 17.67 -12.13
C GLY A 26 19.18 17.06 -13.46
N LYS A 27 20.36 17.48 -13.93
CA LYS A 27 20.90 17.04 -15.22
C LYS A 27 21.22 15.54 -15.31
N ARG A 28 21.63 14.93 -14.19
CA ARG A 28 22.08 13.51 -14.09
C ARG A 28 21.59 12.79 -12.84
N GLN A 29 20.80 13.48 -12.02
CA GLN A 29 20.32 12.96 -10.76
C GLN A 29 18.99 13.61 -10.44
N SER A 30 18.16 12.87 -9.71
CA SER A 30 16.90 13.37 -9.18
C SER A 30 16.88 13.13 -7.68
N ARG A 31 16.14 13.96 -6.96
CA ARG A 31 15.88 13.76 -5.54
C ARG A 31 14.49 13.15 -5.39
N VAL A 32 14.39 12.16 -4.51
CA VAL A 32 13.16 11.42 -4.24
C VAL A 32 12.75 11.72 -2.81
N ARG A 33 11.50 12.14 -2.64
CA ARG A 33 10.86 12.23 -1.34
C ARG A 33 10.22 10.89 -1.03
N LEU A 34 10.60 10.28 0.10
CA LEU A 34 10.11 8.97 0.52
C LEU A 34 8.71 9.07 1.12
N ILE A 35 7.96 7.96 1.10
CA ILE A 35 6.64 7.85 1.77
C ILE A 35 6.71 7.98 3.29
N THR A 36 7.90 7.88 3.88
CA THR A 36 8.16 8.13 5.30
C THR A 36 8.33 9.61 5.62
N ASP A 37 8.38 10.49 4.62
CA ASP A 37 8.39 11.92 4.84
C ASP A 37 7.00 12.41 5.25
N THR A 38 6.93 13.25 6.30
CA THR A 38 5.67 13.80 6.83
C THR A 38 4.90 14.69 5.85
N SER A 39 5.58 15.20 4.81
CA SER A 39 4.99 16.08 3.78
C SER A 39 4.44 15.33 2.58
N LEU A 40 4.66 14.01 2.49
CA LEU A 40 4.14 13.18 1.41
C LEU A 40 2.92 12.39 1.90
N ASN A 41 1.77 12.65 1.26
CA ASN A 41 0.48 12.13 1.71
C ASN A 41 -0.22 11.34 0.58
N PRO A 42 0.28 10.15 0.18
CA PRO A 42 -0.35 9.36 -0.88
C PRO A 42 -1.81 9.03 -0.51
N ALA A 43 -2.72 9.23 -1.46
CA ALA A 43 -4.11 8.84 -1.33
C ALA A 43 -4.24 7.34 -1.58
N VAL A 44 -4.64 6.59 -0.56
CA VAL A 44 -4.71 5.13 -0.60
C VAL A 44 -6.12 4.59 -0.48
N ARG A 45 -6.25 3.30 -0.80
CA ARG A 45 -7.47 2.53 -0.68
C ARG A 45 -7.17 1.14 -0.12
N VAL A 46 -8.10 0.63 0.67
CA VAL A 46 -8.07 -0.75 1.16
C VAL A 46 -8.44 -1.72 0.03
N ASP A 47 -7.56 -2.69 -0.23
CA ASP A 47 -7.80 -3.82 -1.11
C ASP A 47 -7.88 -5.13 -0.31
N ARG A 48 -9.02 -5.82 -0.41
CA ARG A 48 -9.23 -7.19 0.09
C ARG A 48 -9.63 -8.15 -1.03
N GLY A 49 -9.51 -7.71 -2.28
CA GLY A 49 -9.92 -8.48 -3.45
C GLY A 49 -8.86 -9.45 -3.92
N GLU A 50 -9.08 -9.93 -5.14
CA GLU A 50 -8.21 -10.88 -5.83
C GLU A 50 -6.74 -10.41 -5.94
N GLY A 51 -6.51 -9.09 -6.07
CA GLY A 51 -5.17 -8.50 -6.19
C GLY A 51 -4.29 -8.81 -4.98
N SER A 52 -4.74 -8.41 -3.79
CA SER A 52 -4.08 -8.73 -2.52
C SER A 52 -3.87 -10.25 -2.33
N GLN A 53 -4.85 -11.08 -2.68
CA GLN A 53 -4.72 -12.54 -2.56
C GLN A 53 -3.67 -13.13 -3.51
N LYS A 54 -3.59 -12.63 -4.74
CA LYS A 54 -2.57 -13.03 -5.72
C LYS A 54 -1.17 -12.73 -5.21
N GLU A 55 -0.95 -11.57 -4.59
CA GLU A 55 0.35 -11.22 -3.98
C GLU A 55 0.74 -12.22 -2.89
N ILE A 56 -0.19 -12.58 -2.00
CA ILE A 56 0.06 -13.58 -0.95
C ILE A 56 0.36 -14.95 -1.57
N CYS A 57 -0.43 -15.39 -2.54
CA CYS A 57 -0.22 -16.68 -3.20
C CYS A 57 1.13 -16.74 -3.93
N PHE A 58 1.55 -15.64 -4.56
CA PHE A 58 2.85 -15.53 -5.20
C PHE A 58 4.00 -15.62 -4.18
N ALA A 59 3.87 -14.93 -3.04
CA ALA A 59 4.84 -15.01 -1.96
C ALA A 59 4.94 -16.43 -1.37
N ILE A 60 3.80 -17.11 -1.16
CA ILE A 60 3.75 -18.50 -0.68
C ILE A 60 4.45 -19.43 -1.69
N ALA A 61 4.17 -19.29 -2.98
CA ALA A 61 4.81 -20.09 -4.02
C ALA A 61 6.33 -19.89 -4.04
N ALA A 62 6.80 -18.64 -4.00
CA ALA A 62 8.23 -18.34 -3.96
C ALA A 62 8.93 -18.87 -2.70
N LEU A 63 8.23 -18.94 -1.57
CA LEU A 63 8.74 -19.57 -0.35
C LEU A 63 8.76 -21.10 -0.47
N ALA A 64 7.75 -21.70 -1.07
CA ALA A 64 7.70 -23.15 -1.30
C ALA A 64 8.86 -23.62 -2.18
N ASP A 65 9.14 -22.91 -3.28
CA ASP A 65 10.27 -23.21 -4.18
C ASP A 65 11.63 -23.18 -3.44
N ARG A 66 11.80 -22.25 -2.50
CA ARG A 66 13.02 -22.16 -1.67
C ARG A 66 13.14 -23.26 -0.62
N LEU A 67 12.01 -23.89 -0.26
CA LEU A 67 11.89 -24.90 0.77
C LEU A 67 11.67 -26.31 0.21
N GLU A 68 11.86 -26.53 -1.09
CA GLU A 68 11.60 -27.80 -1.79
C GLU A 68 12.22 -29.03 -1.10
N GLY A 69 13.37 -28.87 -0.44
CA GLY A 69 14.01 -29.94 0.34
C GLY A 69 13.39 -30.24 1.71
N ARG A 70 12.28 -29.60 2.09
CA ARG A 70 11.59 -29.75 3.38
C ARG A 70 10.09 -29.99 3.15
N PRO A 71 9.66 -31.24 2.87
CA PRO A 71 8.28 -31.53 2.49
C PRO A 71 7.27 -31.09 3.55
N ASP A 72 7.60 -31.20 4.84
CA ASP A 72 6.76 -30.77 5.96
C ASP A 72 6.40 -29.28 5.87
N CYS A 73 7.36 -28.44 5.46
CA CYS A 73 7.14 -27.00 5.32
C CYS A 73 6.30 -26.68 4.08
N VAL A 74 6.53 -27.39 2.97
CA VAL A 74 5.77 -27.22 1.73
C VAL A 74 4.31 -27.59 1.95
N GLU A 75 4.02 -28.69 2.66
CA GLU A 75 2.65 -29.11 2.97
C GLU A 75 1.89 -28.04 3.80
N LEU A 76 2.57 -27.38 4.75
CA LEU A 76 1.98 -26.28 5.51
C LEU A 76 1.69 -25.07 4.62
N LEU A 77 2.57 -24.75 3.68
CA LEU A 77 2.39 -23.64 2.74
C LEU A 77 1.22 -23.90 1.78
N ASP A 78 1.05 -25.14 1.32
CA ASP A 78 -0.09 -25.52 0.47
C ASP A 78 -1.42 -25.40 1.24
N LYS A 79 -1.47 -25.85 2.49
CA LYS A 79 -2.65 -25.66 3.36
C LYS A 79 -2.96 -24.19 3.60
N LEU A 80 -1.95 -23.32 3.71
CA LEU A 80 -2.15 -21.88 3.81
C LEU A 80 -2.68 -21.30 2.50
N LYS A 81 -2.13 -21.71 1.36
CA LYS A 81 -2.57 -21.27 0.02
C LYS A 81 -4.03 -21.60 -0.23
N GLU A 82 -4.50 -22.78 0.18
CA GLU A 82 -5.90 -23.16 0.07
C GLU A 82 -6.83 -22.30 0.92
N LYS A 83 -6.39 -21.91 2.14
CA LYS A 83 -7.17 -21.02 3.01
C LYS A 83 -7.22 -19.58 2.50
N VAL A 84 -6.17 -19.14 1.80
CA VAL A 84 -6.09 -17.78 1.22
C VAL A 84 -6.89 -17.67 -0.07
N ARG A 85 -7.00 -18.76 -0.85
CA ARG A 85 -7.85 -18.84 -2.04
C ARG A 85 -9.33 -18.76 -1.66
N ILE A 86 -9.82 -17.55 -1.46
CA ILE A 86 -11.25 -17.26 -1.39
C ILE A 86 -11.57 -16.56 -2.70
N ASP A 87 -12.45 -17.12 -3.53
CA ASP A 87 -12.85 -16.56 -4.82
C ASP A 87 -13.68 -15.28 -4.63
N VAL A 88 -12.99 -14.23 -4.19
CA VAL A 88 -13.49 -12.88 -4.01
C VAL A 88 -12.96 -12.11 -5.20
N GLY A 89 -13.87 -11.55 -6.00
CA GLY A 89 -13.49 -10.63 -7.07
C GLY A 89 -12.85 -9.34 -6.52
N GLU A 90 -12.98 -8.25 -7.24
CA GLU A 90 -12.51 -6.96 -6.75
C GLU A 90 -13.29 -6.53 -5.51
N LEU A 91 -12.58 -6.35 -4.38
CA LEU A 91 -13.17 -5.89 -3.13
C LEU A 91 -12.36 -4.71 -2.60
N TYR A 92 -12.70 -3.55 -3.14
CA TYR A 92 -12.11 -2.29 -2.74
C TYR A 92 -12.99 -1.57 -1.71
N LEU A 93 -12.37 -1.08 -0.63
CA LEU A 93 -13.08 -0.53 0.53
C LEU A 93 -12.65 0.92 0.82
N ALA A 94 -12.38 1.22 2.09
CA ALA A 94 -12.15 2.58 2.56
C ALA A 94 -11.04 3.30 1.80
N LYS A 95 -11.24 4.59 1.56
CA LYS A 95 -10.26 5.52 1.01
C LYS A 95 -9.74 6.42 2.13
N GLY A 96 -8.46 6.75 2.11
CA GLY A 96 -7.83 7.64 3.09
C GLY A 96 -6.46 8.11 2.60
N GLU A 97 -5.73 8.80 3.47
CA GLU A 97 -4.35 9.22 3.21
C GLU A 97 -3.40 8.51 4.17
N LEU A 98 -2.20 8.20 3.70
CA LEU A 98 -1.09 7.78 4.57
C LEU A 98 -0.05 8.87 4.64
N ARG A 99 0.61 9.02 5.79
CA ARG A 99 1.69 9.97 6.00
C ARG A 99 2.81 9.33 6.80
N GLY A 100 4.04 9.72 6.51
CA GLY A 100 5.19 9.30 7.30
C GLY A 100 5.08 9.72 8.75
N ALA A 101 5.45 8.83 9.68
CA ALA A 101 5.62 9.18 11.09
C ALA A 101 7.11 9.18 11.47
N ILE A 102 7.51 10.15 12.29
CA ILE A 102 8.84 10.17 12.88
C ILE A 102 8.91 9.01 13.89
N PRO A 103 9.89 8.10 13.78
CA PRO A 103 10.00 6.99 14.71
C PRO A 103 10.27 7.51 16.12
N THR A 104 9.45 7.10 17.09
CA THR A 104 9.72 7.28 18.52
C THR A 104 10.89 6.37 18.92
N PHE A 105 11.68 6.76 19.92
CA PHE A 105 12.97 6.18 20.36
C PHE A 105 13.09 4.63 20.51
N PHE A 106 11.99 3.86 20.34
CA PHE A 106 11.96 2.40 20.42
C PHE A 106 11.54 1.68 19.11
N CYS A 107 11.16 2.39 18.05
CA CYS A 107 10.71 1.76 16.81
C CYS A 107 11.77 1.87 15.71
N THR A 108 12.39 0.75 15.37
CA THR A 108 13.38 0.65 14.28
C THR A 108 12.72 0.51 12.90
N ARG A 109 11.41 0.26 12.84
CA ARG A 109 10.64 0.16 11.59
C ARG A 109 9.89 1.45 11.32
N SER A 110 9.88 1.87 10.07
CA SER A 110 9.04 2.95 9.59
C SER A 110 7.56 2.61 9.79
N ILE A 111 6.83 3.52 10.43
CA ILE A 111 5.37 3.46 10.59
C ILE A 111 4.77 4.59 9.78
N LEU A 112 3.67 4.30 9.08
CA LEU A 112 2.84 5.31 8.44
C LEU A 112 1.58 5.51 9.27
N LYS A 113 1.18 6.76 9.45
CA LYS A 113 -0.10 7.12 10.05
C LYS A 113 -1.12 7.36 8.95
N GLY A 114 -2.27 6.71 9.08
CA GLY A 114 -3.37 6.84 8.15
C GLY A 114 -4.53 7.61 8.76
N VAL A 115 -5.11 8.52 7.99
CA VAL A 115 -6.24 9.36 8.41
C VAL A 115 -7.30 9.42 7.32
N GLY A 116 -8.54 9.71 7.72
CA GLY A 116 -9.64 9.96 6.78
C GLY A 116 -10.23 8.71 6.15
N PHE A 117 -9.94 7.51 6.67
CA PHE A 117 -10.45 6.26 6.13
C PHE A 117 -11.97 6.14 6.28
N ASN A 118 -12.69 6.38 5.19
CA ASN A 118 -14.14 6.24 5.10
C ASN A 118 -14.56 5.67 3.74
N TYR A 119 -15.84 5.32 3.61
CA TYR A 119 -16.39 4.94 2.32
C TYR A 119 -17.84 5.40 2.14
N ASN A 120 -18.14 6.64 2.51
CA ASN A 120 -19.53 7.13 2.59
C ASN A 120 -20.17 7.38 1.22
N TYR A 121 -19.37 7.44 0.15
CA TYR A 121 -19.82 7.70 -1.20
C TYR A 121 -19.45 6.55 -2.12
N ALA A 122 -20.41 6.14 -2.96
CA ALA A 122 -20.17 5.14 -3.99
C ALA A 122 -19.24 5.71 -5.08
N ASP A 123 -18.44 4.84 -5.67
CA ASP A 123 -17.52 5.15 -6.76
C ASP A 123 -17.51 4.00 -7.78
N PRO A 124 -16.82 4.12 -8.92
CA PRO A 124 -16.74 3.04 -9.90
C PRO A 124 -16.18 1.73 -9.35
N GLN A 125 -15.45 1.77 -8.22
CA GLN A 125 -14.84 0.63 -7.55
C GLN A 125 -15.72 0.04 -6.43
N GLY A 126 -16.92 0.58 -6.18
CA GLY A 126 -17.93 -0.04 -5.32
C GLY A 126 -18.94 0.91 -4.66
N ASN A 127 -19.84 0.30 -3.88
CA ASN A 127 -20.92 1.02 -3.20
C ASN A 127 -20.47 1.67 -1.90
N ALA A 128 -21.15 2.77 -1.53
CA ALA A 128 -21.01 3.41 -0.23
C ALA A 128 -21.25 2.42 0.92
N ARG A 129 -20.49 2.57 1.99
CA ARG A 129 -20.58 1.77 3.22
C ARG A 129 -20.49 2.67 4.44
N ASP A 130 -21.41 2.43 5.37
CA ASP A 130 -21.36 3.03 6.70
C ASP A 130 -20.16 2.47 7.49
N LEU A 131 -19.48 3.34 8.22
CA LEU A 131 -18.43 3.01 9.20
C LEU A 131 -18.92 1.97 10.22
N ARG A 132 -20.19 2.03 10.60
CA ARG A 132 -20.80 1.12 11.60
C ARG A 132 -21.47 -0.10 10.98
N SER A 133 -21.22 -0.38 9.70
CA SER A 133 -21.74 -1.58 9.06
C SER A 133 -21.16 -2.86 9.70
N LYS A 134 -21.88 -3.98 9.56
CA LYS A 134 -21.47 -5.27 10.15
C LYS A 134 -20.09 -5.75 9.67
N ILE A 135 -19.68 -5.32 8.47
CA ILE A 135 -18.40 -5.67 7.88
C ILE A 135 -17.51 -4.43 7.98
N PRO A 136 -16.43 -4.47 8.78
CA PRO A 136 -15.58 -3.30 8.97
C PRO A 136 -14.92 -2.91 7.65
N ILE A 137 -14.97 -1.62 7.31
CA ILE A 137 -14.39 -1.09 6.07
C ILE A 137 -12.86 -1.03 6.09
N VAL A 138 -12.25 -1.13 7.29
CA VAL A 138 -10.82 -1.27 7.53
C VAL A 138 -10.60 -2.26 8.68
N GLN A 139 -9.60 -3.13 8.57
CA GLN A 139 -9.19 -4.06 9.63
C GLN A 139 -7.68 -4.28 9.59
N VAL A 140 -7.13 -4.83 10.68
CA VAL A 140 -5.71 -5.20 10.75
C VAL A 140 -5.38 -6.27 9.71
N GLY A 141 -4.24 -6.11 9.02
CA GLY A 141 -3.79 -6.98 7.95
C GLY A 141 -4.26 -6.57 6.56
N ASP A 142 -5.12 -5.56 6.43
CA ASP A 142 -5.55 -5.05 5.13
C ASP A 142 -4.38 -4.49 4.32
N HIS A 143 -4.43 -4.75 3.01
CA HIS A 143 -3.49 -4.19 2.05
C HIS A 143 -3.97 -2.83 1.58
N LEU A 144 -3.04 -1.87 1.54
CA LEU A 144 -3.30 -0.50 1.11
C LEU A 144 -2.59 -0.24 -0.21
N ILE A 145 -3.37 0.11 -1.23
CA ILE A 145 -2.89 0.47 -2.57
C ILE A 145 -3.14 1.95 -2.86
N THR A 146 -2.41 2.53 -3.81
CA THR A 146 -2.70 3.89 -4.30
C THR A 146 -4.07 3.96 -4.97
N SER A 147 -4.84 4.98 -4.63
CA SER A 147 -6.21 5.20 -5.13
C SER A 147 -6.27 5.99 -6.44
N GLY A 148 -5.20 6.68 -6.82
CA GLY A 148 -5.17 7.56 -7.98
C GLY A 148 -5.91 8.90 -7.82
N LEU A 149 -6.49 9.17 -6.65
CA LEU A 149 -7.28 10.38 -6.41
C LEU A 149 -6.45 11.65 -6.21
N ASP A 150 -5.16 11.51 -5.90
CA ASP A 150 -4.26 12.64 -5.70
C ASP A 150 -3.68 13.20 -7.02
N GLY A 151 -3.92 12.52 -8.15
CA GLY A 151 -3.38 12.92 -9.45
C GLY A 151 -1.86 12.83 -9.55
N VAL A 152 -1.19 12.12 -8.62
CA VAL A 152 0.26 11.94 -8.62
C VAL A 152 0.60 10.47 -8.83
N PHE A 153 0.00 9.59 -8.05
CA PHE A 153 0.27 8.16 -8.12
C PHE A 153 -0.77 7.45 -9.00
N PRO A 154 -0.35 6.59 -9.95
CA PRO A 154 -1.31 5.75 -10.64
C PRO A 154 -2.00 4.80 -9.66
N PHE A 155 -3.20 4.33 -9.99
CA PHE A 155 -3.94 3.38 -9.17
C PHE A 155 -3.22 2.02 -9.10
N GLY A 156 -3.24 1.38 -7.92
CA GLY A 156 -2.84 -0.03 -7.76
C GLY A 156 -1.40 -0.29 -7.27
N LEU A 157 -0.61 0.74 -6.96
CA LEU A 157 0.72 0.56 -6.36
C LEU A 157 0.57 0.14 -4.89
N SER A 158 1.29 -0.89 -4.46
CA SER A 158 1.27 -1.35 -3.06
C SER A 158 1.96 -0.34 -2.15
N VAL A 159 1.31 0.12 -1.09
CA VAL A 159 1.86 1.15 -0.20
C VAL A 159 2.22 0.56 1.17
N ALA A 160 1.25 -0.08 1.83
CA ALA A 160 1.42 -0.54 3.20
C ALA A 160 0.42 -1.62 3.61
N ILE A 161 0.67 -2.27 4.74
CA ILE A 161 -0.24 -3.20 5.42
C ILE A 161 -0.73 -2.56 6.73
N VAL A 162 -2.04 -2.59 6.97
CA VAL A 162 -2.64 -2.07 8.22
C VAL A 162 -2.13 -2.87 9.42
N LYS A 163 -1.52 -2.17 10.37
CA LYS A 163 -0.98 -2.74 11.61
C LYS A 163 -1.95 -2.59 12.78
N THR A 164 -2.53 -1.40 12.93
CA THR A 164 -3.48 -1.08 13.99
C THR A 164 -4.59 -0.20 13.44
N VAL A 165 -5.79 -0.34 14.01
CA VAL A 165 -6.96 0.49 13.69
C VAL A 165 -7.42 1.13 15.00
N ALA A 166 -7.51 2.45 15.03
CA ALA A 166 -8.00 3.17 16.18
C ALA A 166 -9.50 2.89 16.39
N PRO A 167 -10.00 2.86 17.64
CA PRO A 167 -11.42 2.75 17.90
C PRO A 167 -12.17 3.96 17.33
N LEU A 168 -13.40 3.74 16.85
CA LEU A 168 -14.27 4.84 16.45
C LEU A 168 -14.93 5.43 17.70
N ASP A 169 -14.48 6.61 18.09
CA ASP A 169 -15.15 7.40 19.14
C ASP A 169 -16.50 7.98 18.66
N GLU A 170 -17.35 8.39 19.60
CA GLU A 170 -18.60 9.07 19.28
C GLU A 170 -18.34 10.38 18.52
N GLY A 171 -18.93 10.51 17.33
CA GLY A 171 -18.73 11.66 16.43
C GLY A 171 -17.67 11.45 15.33
N SER A 172 -16.91 10.35 15.39
CA SER A 172 -15.93 10.03 14.34
C SER A 172 -16.61 9.68 13.01
N PHE A 173 -16.12 10.30 11.94
CA PHE A 173 -16.59 10.10 10.56
C PHE A 173 -15.57 9.38 9.66
N ALA A 174 -14.46 8.92 10.25
CA ALA A 174 -13.40 8.18 9.58
C ALA A 174 -12.60 7.34 10.58
N TYR A 175 -11.93 6.30 10.10
CA TYR A 175 -10.92 5.57 10.87
C TYR A 175 -9.56 6.27 10.81
N GLU A 176 -8.83 6.17 11.91
CA GLU A 176 -7.39 6.39 11.95
C GLU A 176 -6.69 5.04 12.07
N ILE A 177 -5.54 4.90 11.41
CA ILE A 177 -4.78 3.64 11.39
C ILE A 177 -3.28 3.89 11.52
N GLU A 178 -2.56 2.85 11.91
CA GLU A 178 -1.12 2.76 11.65
C GLU A 178 -0.87 1.63 10.64
N ALA A 179 0.08 1.84 9.74
CA ALA A 179 0.43 0.88 8.70
C ALA A 179 1.94 0.71 8.56
N ILE A 180 2.37 -0.46 8.10
CA ILE A 180 3.77 -0.79 7.83
C ILE A 180 3.98 -0.73 6.32
N PRO A 181 4.95 0.06 5.81
CA PRO A 181 5.27 0.10 4.39
C PRO A 181 5.57 -1.28 3.80
N THR A 182 5.09 -1.53 2.58
CA THR A 182 5.37 -2.81 1.89
C THR A 182 6.78 -2.85 1.29
N ALA A 183 7.38 -1.68 1.01
CA ALA A 183 8.74 -1.59 0.46
C ALA A 183 9.79 -2.15 1.44
N SER A 184 10.62 -3.07 0.94
CA SER A 184 11.41 -4.04 1.73
C SER A 184 12.47 -3.46 2.68
N SER A 185 12.96 -2.25 2.42
CA SER A 185 13.77 -1.44 3.35
C SER A 185 14.03 -0.08 2.70
N LEU A 186 13.33 0.96 3.13
CA LEU A 186 13.54 2.31 2.60
C LEU A 186 14.94 2.87 2.89
N SER A 187 15.69 2.24 3.80
CA SER A 187 17.05 2.64 4.19
C SER A 187 18.17 1.95 3.40
N ASP A 188 17.89 0.87 2.67
CA ASP A 188 18.88 0.11 1.88
C ASP A 188 18.42 -0.07 0.42
N LEU A 189 17.81 0.98 -0.14
CA LEU A 189 17.36 0.98 -1.53
C LEU A 189 18.57 1.05 -2.47
N LYS A 190 18.77 0.01 -3.28
CA LYS A 190 19.87 -0.07 -4.26
C LYS A 190 19.41 0.20 -5.69
N GLN A 191 18.23 -0.27 -6.04
CA GLN A 191 17.63 -0.14 -7.35
C GLN A 191 16.16 0.21 -7.18
N VAL A 192 15.69 1.15 -8.00
CA VAL A 192 14.31 1.62 -8.01
C VAL A 192 13.89 1.90 -9.45
N PHE A 193 12.60 1.82 -9.71
CA PHE A 193 12.01 2.20 -10.99
C PHE A 193 11.28 3.53 -10.85
N VAL A 194 11.39 4.38 -11.87
CA VAL A 194 10.69 5.65 -11.95
C VAL A 194 9.59 5.52 -12.98
N LEU A 195 8.34 5.72 -12.56
CA LEU A 195 7.19 5.70 -13.43
C LEU A 195 6.98 7.09 -14.04
N PRO A 196 6.38 7.19 -15.24
CA PRO A 196 5.96 8.47 -15.79
C PRO A 196 4.96 9.15 -14.84
N ALA A 197 5.02 10.48 -14.74
CA ALA A 197 4.03 11.20 -13.95
C ALA A 197 2.63 11.03 -14.57
N SER A 198 1.64 10.77 -13.72
CA SER A 198 0.25 10.62 -14.15
C SER A 198 -0.40 12.00 -14.23
N GLY A 199 -0.13 12.78 -15.30
CA GLY A 199 -0.68 14.13 -15.42
C GLY A 199 -0.04 15.04 -16.47
N GLU A 200 0.23 14.54 -17.67
CA GLU A 200 0.39 15.38 -18.88
C GLU A 200 -0.85 15.25 -19.78
#